data_AF-A0A2H6IEG3-F1
#
_entry.id   AF-A0A2H6IEG3-F1
#
_cell.length_a   1.000
_cell.length_b   1.000
_cell.length_c   1.000
_cell.angle_alpha   90.00
_cell.angle_beta   90.00
_cell.angle_gamma   90.00
#
_symmetry.space_group_name_H-M   'P 1'
#
loop_
_entity.id
_entity.type
_entity.pdbx_description
1 polymer ?
#
loop_
_entity_poly.entity_id
_entity_poly.type
_entity_poly.pdbx_seq_one_letter_code
_entity_poly.pdbx_strand_id
1 'polypeptide(L)' 'MKGGYTPDLIVAKAGKPLRLLFTREEEASCTEMVVFGAFNKSAKLPPYKEVAVDLLPEKPGEYDFSCQMGMIRGKLIVEE' A
#
# COMPACT_ATOMS: atom_id res chain seq x y z
N MET A 1 9.19 3.30 17.74
CA MET A 1 9.44 3.02 16.30
C MET A 1 8.10 2.94 15.59
N LYS A 2 7.81 3.87 14.67
CA LYS A 2 6.70 3.74 13.73
C LYS A 2 7.18 2.86 12.56
N GLY A 3 7.38 1.57 12.82
CA GLY A 3 8.05 0.66 11.87
C GLY A 3 7.12 0.05 10.83
N GLY A 4 5.96 0.65 10.54
CA GLY A 4 4.94 0.06 9.69
C GLY A 4 4.13 1.08 8.89
N TYR A 5 3.25 0.59 8.03
CA TYR A 5 2.29 1.46 7.34
C TYR A 5 1.38 2.14 8.37
N THR A 6 1.13 3.43 8.20
CA THR A 6 0.20 4.17 9.04
C THR A 6 -0.64 5.08 8.15
N PRO A 7 -1.95 4.83 8.03
CA PRO A 7 -2.67 3.68 8.58
C PRO A 7 -2.24 2.35 7.94
N ASP A 8 -2.25 1.25 8.70
CA ASP A 8 -2.05 -0.09 8.17
C ASP A 8 -3.34 -0.70 7.60
N LEU A 9 -4.51 -0.13 7.94
CA LEU A 9 -5.80 -0.52 7.40
C LEU A 9 -6.41 0.63 6.60
N ILE A 10 -6.74 0.35 5.34
CA ILE A 10 -7.32 1.30 4.40
C ILE A 10 -8.67 0.75 3.94
N VAL A 11 -9.70 1.59 3.89
CA VAL A 11 -11.03 1.21 3.40
C VAL A 11 -11.32 1.95 2.09
N ALA A 12 -11.77 1.23 1.07
CA ALA A 12 -12.10 1.75 -0.26
C ALA A 12 -13.40 1.15 -0.78
N LYS A 13 -13.92 1.70 -1.88
CA LYS A 13 -15.13 1.20 -2.54
C LYS A 13 -14.80 0.48 -3.85
N ALA A 14 -15.52 -0.61 -4.11
CA ALA A 14 -15.45 -1.36 -5.34
C ALA A 14 -15.87 -0.49 -6.53
N GLY A 15 -15.21 -0.68 -7.67
CA GLY A 15 -15.45 0.04 -8.92
C GLY A 15 -15.01 1.50 -8.94
N LYS A 16 -14.35 2.00 -7.88
CA LYS A 16 -13.84 3.37 -7.81
C LYS A 16 -12.31 3.41 -7.88
N PRO A 17 -11.72 4.32 -8.68
CA PRO A 17 -10.28 4.50 -8.67
C PRO A 17 -9.83 4.99 -7.29
N LEU A 18 -8.85 4.30 -6.72
CA LEU A 18 -8.24 4.59 -5.44
C LEU A 18 -6.80 5.06 -5.68
N ARG A 19 -6.47 6.28 -5.24
CA ARG A 19 -5.09 6.77 -5.24
C ARG A 19 -4.54 6.76 -3.83
N LEU A 20 -3.54 5.94 -3.59
CA LEU A 20 -2.82 5.88 -2.32
C LEU A 20 -1.53 6.69 -2.42
N LEU A 21 -1.32 7.61 -1.48
CA LEU A 21 -0.09 8.40 -1.40
C LEU A 21 0.79 7.79 -0.31
N PHE A 22 1.94 7.27 -0.71
CA PHE A 22 2.92 6.70 0.20
C PHE A 22 4.07 7.69 0.37
N THR A 23 4.33 8.05 1.62
CA THR A 23 5.50 8.85 2.01
C THR A 23 6.37 8.01 2.90
N ARG A 24 7.60 7.75 2.46
CA ARG A 24 8.59 7.04 3.26
C ARG A 24 9.41 8.05 4.06
N GLU A 25 9.15 8.15 5.35
CA GLU A 25 9.80 9.11 6.26
C GLU A 25 11.14 8.60 6.84
N GLU A 26 11.67 7.50 6.30
CA GLU A 26 12.87 6.81 6.78
C GLU A 26 13.79 6.37 5.64
N GLU A 27 15.07 6.14 5.95
CA GLU A 27 16.08 5.68 4.99
C GLU A 27 16.30 4.15 5.04
N ALA A 28 15.64 3.41 5.93
CA ALA A 28 15.89 1.99 6.10
C ALA A 28 15.38 1.17 4.90
N SER A 29 16.26 0.42 4.24
CA SER A 29 15.98 -0.23 2.95
C SER A 29 14.82 -1.24 2.98
N CYS A 30 14.44 -1.74 4.14
CA CYS A 30 13.34 -2.70 4.31
C CYS A 30 11.97 -2.21 3.78
N THR A 31 11.80 -0.89 3.65
CA THR A 31 10.55 -0.22 3.24
C THR A 31 10.65 0.43 1.85
N GLU A 32 11.64 0.08 1.03
CA GLU A 32 11.90 0.72 -0.26
C GLU A 32 10.84 0.48 -1.33
N MET A 33 9.94 -0.48 -1.12
CA MET A 33 8.92 -0.86 -2.08
C MET A 33 7.66 -1.33 -1.37
N VAL A 34 6.50 -0.97 -1.92
CA VAL A 34 5.19 -1.53 -1.55
C VAL A 34 4.70 -2.46 -2.66
N VAL A 35 4.11 -3.57 -2.27
CA VAL A 35 3.60 -4.63 -3.15
C VAL A 35 2.14 -4.89 -2.83
N PHE A 36 1.31 -4.79 -3.85
CA PHE A 36 -0.11 -5.12 -3.85
C PHE A 36 -0.28 -6.40 -4.68
N GLY A 37 -0.07 -7.56 -4.06
CA GLY A 37 -0.01 -8.85 -4.76
C GLY A 37 -1.30 -9.17 -5.52
N ALA A 38 -2.46 -8.90 -4.91
CA ALA A 38 -3.76 -9.14 -5.54
C ALA A 38 -4.03 -8.26 -6.78
N PHE A 39 -3.33 -7.14 -6.91
CA PHE A 39 -3.43 -6.20 -8.04
C PHE A 39 -2.27 -6.34 -9.03
N ASN A 40 -1.35 -7.29 -8.78
CA ASN A 40 -0.08 -7.45 -9.50
C ASN A 40 0.66 -6.11 -9.68
N LYS A 41 0.62 -5.26 -8.64
CA LYS A 41 1.16 -3.89 -8.67
C LYS A 41 2.20 -3.71 -7.58
N SER A 42 3.29 -3.02 -7.91
CA SER A 42 4.31 -2.62 -6.95
C SER A 42 4.82 -1.22 -7.29
N ALA A 43 5.30 -0.51 -6.27
CA ALA A 43 5.86 0.82 -6.42
C ALA A 43 7.07 0.99 -5.51
N LYS A 44 8.14 1.58 -6.05
CA LYS A 44 9.30 2.01 -5.26
C LYS A 44 8.94 3.25 -4.46
N LEU A 45 9.38 3.30 -3.22
CA LEU A 45 9.19 4.38 -2.26
C LEU A 45 10.57 5.00 -1.95
N PRO A 46 10.99 6.04 -2.70
CA PRO A 46 12.19 6.78 -2.38
C PRO A 46 12.03 7.47 -1.02
N PRO A 47 13.11 7.61 -0.24
CA PRO A 47 13.06 8.29 1.05
C PRO A 47 12.64 9.76 0.84
N TYR A 48 11.80 10.25 1.75
CA TYR A 48 11.27 11.62 1.80
C TYR A 48 10.55 12.08 0.52
N LYS A 49 10.05 11.13 -0.27
CA LYS A 49 9.24 11.42 -1.45
C LYS A 49 7.88 10.79 -1.33
N GLU A 50 6.88 11.54 -1.76
CA GLU A 50 5.52 11.04 -1.95
C GLU A 50 5.46 10.27 -3.28
N VAL A 51 4.86 9.08 -3.23
CA VAL A 51 4.63 8.22 -4.39
C VAL A 51 3.16 7.87 -4.46
N ALA A 52 2.54 8.18 -5.59
CA ALA A 52 1.16 7.80 -5.86
C ALA A 52 1.09 6.36 -6.40
N VAL A 53 0.24 5.54 -5.78
CA VAL A 53 -0.12 4.21 -6.25
C VAL A 53 -1.61 4.21 -6.56
N ASP A 54 -1.94 4.23 -7.85
CA ASP A 54 -3.32 4.12 -8.32
C ASP A 54 -3.76 2.65 -8.35
N LEU A 55 -4.90 2.32 -7.77
CA LEU A 55 -5.51 1.00 -7.78
C LEU A 55 -6.95 1.14 -8.27
N LEU A 56 -7.46 0.11 -8.93
CA LEU A 56 -8.87 0.01 -9.29
C LEU A 56 -9.41 -1.31 -8.71
N PRO A 57 -9.82 -1.33 -7.44
CA PRO A 57 -10.48 -2.49 -6.86
C PRO A 57 -11.87 -2.65 -7.47
N GLU A 58 -12.07 -3.70 -8.25
CA GLU A 58 -13.36 -3.99 -8.91
C GLU A 58 -14.27 -4.86 -8.05
N LYS A 59 -13.71 -5.64 -7.12
CA LYS A 59 -14.45 -6.60 -6.30
C LYS A 59 -14.33 -6.23 -4.82
N PRO A 60 -15.41 -6.34 -4.03
CA PRO A 60 -15.32 -6.22 -2.60
C PRO A 60 -14.52 -7.39 -2.01
N GLY A 61 -13.81 -7.13 -0.91
CA GLY A 61 -12.96 -8.11 -0.26
C GLY A 61 -11.79 -7.47 0.48
N GLU A 62 -10.99 -8.32 1.11
CA GLU A 62 -9.76 -7.90 1.79
C GLU A 62 -8.55 -8.18 0.91
N TYR A 63 -7.70 -7.19 0.76
CA TYR A 63 -6.49 -7.26 -0.05
C TYR A 63 -5.28 -6.87 0.78
N ASP A 64 -4.34 -7.79 0.94
CA ASP A 64 -3.11 -7.50 1.67
C ASP A 64 -2.11 -6.74 0.79
N PHE A 65 -1.40 -5.80 1.41
CA PHE A 65 -0.24 -5.14 0.82
C PHE A 65 0.93 -5.20 1.79
N SER A 66 2.15 -5.25 1.26
CA SER A 66 3.33 -5.40 2.10
C SER A 66 4.56 -4.74 1.50
N CYS A 67 5.62 -4.62 2.30
CA CYS A 67 6.92 -4.32 1.74
C CYS A 67 7.44 -5.49 0.89
N GLN A 68 8.48 -5.27 0.08
CA GLN A 68 9.10 -6.33 -0.74
C GLN A 68 9.53 -7.56 0.06
N MET A 69 9.93 -7.37 1.33
CA MET A 69 10.35 -8.46 2.22
C MET A 69 9.16 -9.14 2.93
N GLY A 70 7.93 -8.65 2.77
CA GLY A 70 6.73 -9.22 3.39
C GLY A 70 6.67 -9.09 4.92
N MET A 71 7.56 -8.32 5.54
CA MET A 71 7.60 -8.10 6.99
C MET A 71 6.59 -7.03 7.43
N ILE A 72 6.60 -5.90 6.74
CA ILE A 72 5.66 -4.81 7.00
C ILE A 72 4.43 -5.05 6.14
N ARG A 73 3.25 -5.10 6.76
CA ARG A 73 1.99 -5.43 6.10
C ARG A 73 0.94 -4.41 6.45
N GLY A 74 0.03 -4.21 5.52
CA GLY A 74 -1.23 -3.51 5.71
C GLY A 74 -2.33 -4.22 4.93
N LYS A 75 -3.56 -3.78 5.15
CA LYS A 75 -4.77 -4.36 4.59
C LYS A 75 -5.62 -3.28 3.94
N LEU A 76 -6.02 -3.53 2.70
CA LEU A 76 -6.99 -2.75 1.97
C LEU A 76 -8.32 -3.51 1.99
N ILE A 77 -9.30 -2.98 2.71
CA ILE A 77 -10.68 -3.46 2.72
C ILE A 77 -11.42 -2.74 1.61
N VAL A 78 -12.00 -3.50 0.69
CA VAL A 78 -12.86 -2.98 -0.37
C VAL A 78 -14.29 -3.36 -0.05
N GLU A 79 -15.12 -2.35 0.13
CA GLU A 79 -16.56 -2.45 0.36
C GLU A 79 -17.32 -2.20 -0.94
N GLU A 80 -18.63 -2.47 -0.93
CA GLU A 80 -19.54 -2.19 -2.05
C GLU A 80 -19.82 -0.67 -2.24
#